data_AF-A0A8S1BTQ9-F1
#
_entry.id   AF-A0A8S1BTQ9-F1
#
_cell.length_a   1.000
_cell.length_b   1.000
_cell.length_c   1.000
_cell.angle_alpha   90.00
_cell.angle_beta   90.00
_cell.angle_gamma   90.00
#
_symmetry.space_group_name_H-M   'P 1'
#
loop_
_entity.id
_entity.type
_entity.pdbx_description
1 polymer ?
#
loop_
_entity_poly.entity_id
_entity_poly.type
_entity_poly.pdbx_seq_one_letter_code
_entity_poly.pdbx_strand_id
1 'polypeptide(L)'
;MASDPNNSGASAQEFEVVSMEGYDEEYDDLISLETMDRSSPDLFPQRINGLTDLASLGNEAGTPPWEAPLTPEDISMLHHYSTFTLSALIIEVRKLYDKAYQLGLDEAKEMTRGKYLNILNRRRPNKPDGE
;
A
#
# COMPACT_ATOMS: atom_id res chain seq x y z
N MET A 1 -22.04 -5.25 80.59
CA MET A 1 -22.33 -6.39 79.71
C MET A 1 -23.41 -5.98 78.74
N ALA A 2 -23.04 -5.62 77.52
CA ALA A 2 -23.85 -5.71 76.31
C ALA A 2 -22.86 -5.53 75.16
N SER A 3 -22.65 -6.60 74.39
CA SER A 3 -21.71 -6.70 73.30
C SER A 3 -22.44 -6.35 72.00
N ASP A 4 -21.95 -5.38 71.24
CA ASP A 4 -22.39 -5.14 69.86
C ASP A 4 -21.59 -6.05 68.90
N PRO A 5 -22.27 -6.87 68.06
CA PRO A 5 -21.62 -7.69 67.07
C PRO A 5 -21.76 -7.05 65.69
N ASN A 6 -20.69 -6.48 65.15
CA ASN A 6 -20.50 -6.50 63.71
C ASN A 6 -19.02 -6.34 63.33
N ASN A 7 -18.38 -7.50 63.39
CA ASN A 7 -17.28 -7.90 62.55
C ASN A 7 -17.64 -7.72 61.06
N SER A 8 -16.82 -7.02 60.30
CA SER A 8 -16.66 -7.27 58.87
C SER A 8 -15.23 -6.92 58.51
N GLY A 9 -14.41 -7.97 58.44
CA GLY A 9 -12.98 -7.88 58.21
C GLY A 9 -12.64 -7.25 56.87
N ALA A 10 -11.80 -6.22 56.93
CA ALA A 10 -10.94 -5.85 55.82
C ALA A 10 -9.65 -6.66 55.94
N SER A 11 -9.66 -7.88 55.38
CA SER A 11 -8.42 -8.61 55.12
C SER A 11 -7.73 -7.92 53.96
N ALA A 12 -6.70 -7.13 54.25
CA ALA A 12 -5.75 -6.70 53.23
C ALA A 12 -5.05 -7.96 52.72
N GLN A 13 -5.44 -8.45 51.55
CA GLN A 13 -4.70 -9.48 50.85
C GLN A 13 -3.40 -8.82 50.35
N GLU A 14 -2.29 -9.16 51.00
CA GLU A 14 -0.95 -8.95 50.46
C GLU A 14 -0.88 -9.59 49.07
N PHE A 15 -0.51 -8.78 48.08
CA PHE A 15 -0.32 -9.21 46.71
C PHE A 15 1.03 -9.93 46.64
N GLU A 16 1.01 -11.25 46.68
CA GLU A 16 2.19 -12.08 46.45
C GLU A 16 2.62 -11.90 44.99
N VAL A 17 3.70 -11.13 44.79
CA VAL A 17 4.41 -11.07 43.52
C VAL A 17 5.03 -12.44 43.27
N VAL A 18 4.32 -13.27 42.51
CA VAL A 18 4.90 -14.49 41.94
C VAL A 18 5.98 -14.04 40.96
N SER A 19 7.24 -14.20 41.37
CA SER A 19 8.39 -14.09 40.47
C SER A 19 8.22 -15.11 39.36
N MET A 20 7.85 -14.62 38.19
CA MET A 20 7.71 -15.36 36.95
C MET A 20 9.10 -15.64 36.36
N GLU A 21 9.91 -16.41 37.08
CA GLU A 21 11.24 -16.85 36.65
C GLU A 21 11.08 -17.95 35.58
N GLY A 22 11.29 -17.58 34.31
CA GLY A 22 11.31 -18.57 33.22
C GLY A 22 10.89 -18.08 31.82
N TYR A 23 10.67 -16.78 31.60
CA TYR A 23 10.21 -16.26 30.30
C TYR A 23 11.29 -15.56 29.49
N ASP A 24 12.57 -15.65 29.83
CA ASP A 24 13.57 -14.80 29.17
C ASP A 24 14.17 -15.41 27.88
N GLU A 25 14.14 -16.73 27.68
CA GLU A 25 14.83 -17.35 26.53
C GLU A 25 14.03 -17.34 25.21
N GLU A 26 12.69 -17.36 25.25
CA GLU A 26 11.85 -17.38 24.03
C GLU A 26 11.61 -15.98 23.45
N TYR A 27 11.81 -14.93 24.25
CA TYR A 27 11.58 -13.54 23.81
C TYR A 27 12.82 -12.90 23.20
N ASP A 28 14.01 -13.41 23.47
CA ASP A 28 15.25 -12.94 22.81
C ASP A 28 15.22 -13.24 21.30
N ASP A 29 14.60 -14.36 20.89
CA ASP A 29 14.42 -14.72 19.47
C ASP A 29 13.35 -13.84 18.77
N LEU A 30 12.54 -13.11 19.54
CA LEU A 30 11.56 -12.12 19.06
C LEU A 30 12.12 -10.70 19.03
N ILE A 31 13.36 -10.47 19.48
CA ILE A 31 14.01 -9.15 19.38
C ILE A 31 14.57 -8.96 17.97
N SER A 32 13.90 -8.11 17.19
CA SER A 32 14.43 -7.65 15.91
C SER A 32 15.61 -6.69 16.13
N LEU A 33 16.83 -7.13 15.81
CA LEU A 33 18.06 -6.30 15.82
C LEU A 33 18.16 -5.35 14.62
N GLU A 34 17.04 -5.03 13.97
CA GLU A 34 16.99 -4.14 12.82
C GLU A 34 17.34 -2.72 13.26
N THR A 35 18.44 -2.18 12.73
CA THR A 35 18.72 -0.76 12.82
C THR A 35 17.74 -0.04 11.91
N MET A 36 16.91 0.83 12.47
CA MET A 36 15.98 1.66 11.72
C MET A 36 16.76 2.69 10.90
N ASP A 37 17.35 2.26 9.79
CA ASP A 37 17.92 3.15 8.79
C ASP A 37 16.76 3.86 8.10
N ARG A 38 16.39 5.01 8.70
CA ARG A 38 15.38 5.91 8.17
C ARG A 38 15.89 6.73 6.98
N SER A 39 17.04 6.37 6.39
CA SER A 39 17.33 6.87 5.06
C SER A 39 16.18 6.43 4.16
N SER A 40 15.51 7.43 3.55
CA SER A 40 14.40 7.15 2.64
C SER A 40 14.87 6.14 1.59
N PRO A 41 14.06 5.15 1.22
CA PRO A 41 14.42 4.21 0.16
C PRO A 41 14.95 4.98 -1.05
N ASP A 42 16.04 4.47 -1.65
CA ASP A 42 16.65 5.06 -2.84
C ASP A 42 15.54 5.46 -3.81
N LEU A 43 15.44 6.77 -4.08
CA LEU A 43 14.40 7.33 -4.92
C LEU A 43 14.40 6.50 -6.22
N PHE A 44 13.21 5.99 -6.59
CA PHE A 44 12.99 5.31 -7.87
C PHE A 44 13.86 5.94 -8.95
N PRO A 45 14.64 5.13 -9.70
CA PRO A 45 15.90 5.51 -10.31
C PRO A 45 15.84 6.90 -10.95
N GLN A 46 16.69 7.78 -10.42
CA GLN A 46 16.89 9.15 -10.88
C GLN A 46 17.03 9.19 -12.40
N ARG A 47 16.31 10.15 -13.00
CA ARG A 47 16.17 10.44 -14.43
C ARG A 47 17.36 9.93 -15.26
N ILE A 48 17.16 8.77 -15.89
CA ILE A 48 18.10 8.18 -16.84
C ILE A 48 18.22 9.15 -18.02
N ASN A 49 19.44 9.59 -18.36
CA ASN A 49 19.68 10.46 -19.51
C ASN A 49 19.13 9.79 -20.79
N GLY A 50 18.07 10.38 -21.35
CA GLY A 50 17.27 9.81 -22.45
C GLY A 50 15.78 9.59 -22.11
N LEU A 51 15.41 9.59 -20.82
CA LEU A 51 14.02 9.50 -20.36
C LEU A 51 13.36 10.89 -20.16
N THR A 52 14.17 11.95 -20.06
CA THR A 52 13.71 13.35 -19.99
C THR A 52 12.86 13.75 -21.20
N ASP A 53 13.23 13.32 -22.40
CA ASP A 53 12.48 13.64 -23.62
C ASP A 53 11.12 12.95 -23.71
N LEU A 54 10.86 11.93 -22.90
CA LEU A 54 9.58 11.24 -22.83
C LEU A 54 8.60 11.99 -21.91
N ALA A 55 9.11 12.56 -20.82
CA ALA A 55 8.35 13.48 -19.96
C ALA A 55 8.00 14.80 -20.70
N SER A 56 8.88 15.29 -21.58
CA SER A 56 8.64 16.49 -22.39
C SER A 56 7.55 16.32 -23.45
N LEU A 57 7.35 15.09 -23.97
CA LEU A 57 6.36 14.82 -25.02
C LEU A 57 4.94 14.64 -24.47
N GLY A 58 4.81 14.33 -23.17
CA GLY A 58 3.54 14.21 -22.45
C GLY A 58 3.21 15.45 -21.62
N ASN A 59 3.83 16.60 -21.91
CA ASN A 59 3.61 17.83 -21.16
C ASN A 59 2.33 18.53 -21.64
N GLU A 60 1.19 17.84 -21.54
CA GLU A 60 -0.01 18.55 -21.13
C GLU A 60 0.26 18.97 -19.69
N ALA A 61 0.54 20.25 -19.48
CA ALA A 61 0.80 20.86 -18.18
C ALA A 61 -0.48 20.89 -17.32
N GLY A 62 -1.10 19.74 -17.11
CA GLY A 62 -2.26 19.53 -16.27
C GLY A 62 -1.83 19.03 -14.90
N THR A 63 -2.60 19.38 -13.88
CA THR A 63 -2.62 18.61 -12.62
C THR A 63 -2.76 17.13 -12.97
N PRO A 64 -1.94 16.24 -12.38
CA PRO A 64 -2.05 14.84 -12.67
C PRO A 64 -3.47 14.33 -12.37
N PRO A 65 -3.97 13.29 -13.06
CA PRO A 65 -5.37 12.87 -12.96
C PRO A 65 -5.85 12.58 -11.52
N TRP A 66 -4.95 12.20 -10.61
CA TRP A 66 -5.25 11.97 -9.20
C TRP A 66 -5.38 13.25 -8.35
N GLU A 67 -4.88 14.39 -8.85
CA GLU A 67 -5.08 15.72 -8.26
C GLU A 67 -6.31 16.43 -8.85
N ALA A 68 -6.98 15.82 -9.83
CA ALA A 68 -8.21 16.37 -10.39
C ALA A 68 -9.33 16.39 -9.33
N PRO A 69 -10.18 17.43 -9.32
CA PRO A 69 -11.33 17.48 -8.43
C PRO A 69 -12.29 16.31 -8.74
N LEU A 70 -12.94 15.77 -7.70
CA LEU A 70 -13.95 14.73 -7.84
C LEU A 70 -15.06 15.19 -8.78
N THR A 71 -15.32 14.37 -9.79
CA THR A 71 -16.44 14.59 -10.71
C THR A 71 -17.76 14.25 -10.00
N PRO A 72 -18.90 14.76 -10.49
CA PRO A 72 -20.21 14.35 -9.96
C PRO A 72 -20.45 12.84 -10.07
N GLU A 73 -19.84 12.18 -11.05
CA GLU A 73 -19.90 10.72 -11.22
C GLU A 73 -19.15 10.00 -10.10
N ASP A 74 -17.95 10.46 -9.75
CA ASP A 74 -17.15 9.90 -8.65
C ASP A 74 -17.90 10.00 -7.32
N ILE A 75 -18.55 11.15 -7.08
CA ILE A 75 -19.37 11.38 -5.88
C ILE A 75 -20.57 10.43 -5.85
N SER A 76 -21.25 10.24 -7.00
CA SER A 76 -22.34 9.26 -7.12
C SER A 76 -21.88 7.83 -6.84
N MET A 77 -20.70 7.45 -7.32
CA MET A 77 -20.12 6.14 -7.09
C MET A 77 -19.75 5.92 -5.62
N LEU A 78 -19.19 6.93 -4.95
CA LEU A 78 -18.95 6.90 -3.50
C LEU A 78 -20.25 6.71 -2.71
N HIS A 79 -21.30 7.45 -3.05
CA HIS A 79 -22.61 7.28 -2.43
C HIS A 79 -23.17 5.87 -2.66
N HIS A 80 -23.01 5.31 -3.86
CA HIS A 80 -23.43 3.94 -4.14
C HIS A 80 -22.73 2.93 -3.22
N TYR A 81 -21.41 2.99 -3.10
CA TYR A 81 -20.66 2.09 -2.22
C TYR A 81 -20.95 2.32 -0.73
N SER A 82 -21.28 3.54 -0.32
CA SER A 82 -21.71 3.83 1.06
C SER A 82 -22.99 3.09 1.46
N THR A 83 -23.82 2.67 0.51
CA THR A 83 -25.04 1.90 0.80
C THR A 83 -24.80 0.40 0.98
N PHE A 84 -23.58 -0.08 0.71
CA PHE A 84 -23.28 -1.50 0.75
C PHE A 84 -23.15 -2.00 2.19
N THR A 85 -23.62 -3.23 2.41
CA THR A 85 -23.25 -3.99 3.60
C THR A 85 -21.79 -4.45 3.49
N LEU A 86 -21.15 -4.78 4.61
CA LEU A 86 -19.77 -5.28 4.62
C LEU A 86 -19.57 -6.49 3.68
N SER A 87 -20.54 -7.41 3.64
CA SER A 87 -20.48 -8.59 2.77
C SER A 87 -20.55 -8.21 1.29
N ALA A 88 -21.42 -7.26 0.92
CA ALA A 88 -21.52 -6.77 -0.45
C ALA A 88 -20.24 -6.05 -0.88
N LEU A 89 -19.64 -5.24 0.01
CA LEU A 89 -18.37 -4.57 -0.24
C LEU A 89 -17.24 -5.57 -0.50
N ILE A 90 -17.12 -6.62 0.31
CA ILE A 90 -16.10 -7.67 0.11
C ILE A 90 -16.27 -8.37 -1.24
N ILE A 91 -17.50 -8.65 -1.65
CA ILE A 91 -17.78 -9.26 -2.97
C ILE A 91 -17.33 -8.31 -4.10
N GLU A 92 -17.63 -7.02 -3.98
CA GLU A 92 -17.25 -6.05 -5.02
C GLU A 92 -15.73 -5.87 -5.11
N VAL A 93 -15.04 -5.86 -3.97
CA VAL A 93 -13.57 -5.85 -3.92
C VAL A 93 -12.99 -7.08 -4.65
N ARG A 94 -13.57 -8.28 -4.43
CA ARG A 94 -13.13 -9.50 -5.15
C ARG A 94 -13.34 -9.40 -6.65
N LYS A 95 -14.49 -8.89 -7.10
CA LYS A 95 -14.74 -8.66 -8.53
C LYS A 95 -13.73 -7.70 -9.14
N LEU A 96 -13.35 -6.65 -8.40
CA LEU A 96 -12.34 -5.69 -8.85
C LEU A 96 -10.97 -6.36 -8.99
N TYR A 97 -10.58 -7.24 -8.05
CA TYR A 97 -9.36 -8.04 -8.17
C TYR A 97 -9.38 -8.93 -9.41
N ASP A 98 -10.48 -9.65 -9.65
CA ASP A 98 -10.62 -10.49 -10.85
C ASP A 98 -10.52 -9.65 -12.12
N LYS A 99 -11.17 -8.47 -12.15
CA LYS A 99 -11.12 -7.57 -13.30
C LYS A 99 -9.72 -7.03 -13.55
N ALA A 100 -9.02 -6.59 -12.50
CA ALA A 100 -7.64 -6.11 -12.61
C ALA A 100 -6.70 -7.20 -13.13
N TYR A 101 -6.87 -8.44 -12.67
CA TYR A 101 -6.10 -9.58 -13.17
C TYR A 101 -6.35 -9.83 -14.67
N GLN A 102 -7.61 -9.85 -15.12
CA GLN A 102 -7.93 -10.03 -16.53
C GLN A 102 -7.35 -8.90 -17.41
N LEU A 103 -7.46 -7.65 -16.95
CA LEU A 103 -6.88 -6.50 -17.65
C LEU A 103 -5.34 -6.63 -17.76
N GLY A 104 -4.67 -7.06 -16.69
CA GLY A 104 -3.22 -7.27 -16.72
C GLY A 104 -2.79 -8.36 -17.70
N LEU A 105 -3.57 -9.46 -17.82
CA LEU A 105 -3.31 -10.48 -18.83
C LEU A 105 -3.46 -9.95 -20.26
N ASP A 106 -4.49 -9.15 -20.49
CA ASP A 106 -4.77 -8.60 -21.83
C ASP A 106 -3.76 -7.52 -22.22
N GLU A 107 -3.37 -6.66 -21.28
CA GLU A 107 -2.29 -5.69 -21.47
C GLU A 107 -0.97 -6.41 -21.82
N ALA A 108 -0.59 -7.45 -21.08
CA ALA A 108 0.63 -8.20 -21.36
C ALA A 108 0.65 -8.84 -22.76
N LYS A 109 -0.50 -9.33 -23.24
CA LYS A 109 -0.65 -9.83 -24.62
C LYS A 109 -0.46 -8.70 -25.62
N GLU A 110 -1.10 -7.55 -25.41
CA GLU A 110 -1.00 -6.43 -26.35
C GLU A 110 0.41 -5.83 -26.37
N MET A 111 1.07 -5.74 -25.22
CA MET A 111 2.48 -5.32 -25.13
C MET A 111 3.40 -6.28 -25.89
N THR A 112 3.15 -7.59 -25.79
CA THR A 112 3.88 -8.60 -26.55
C THR A 112 3.65 -8.44 -28.05
N ARG A 113 2.40 -8.20 -28.49
CA ARG A 113 2.06 -7.90 -29.89
C ARG A 113 2.78 -6.64 -30.39
N GLY A 114 2.74 -5.56 -29.61
CA GLY A 114 3.43 -4.31 -29.91
C GLY A 114 4.94 -4.49 -30.07
N LYS A 115 5.57 -5.34 -29.25
CA LYS A 115 6.99 -5.70 -29.38
C LYS A 115 7.30 -6.36 -30.73
N TYR A 116 6.49 -7.33 -31.16
CA TYR A 116 6.70 -8.01 -32.45
C TYR A 116 6.39 -7.12 -33.66
N LEU A 117 5.48 -6.16 -33.50
CA LEU A 117 5.14 -5.18 -34.53
C LEU A 117 6.11 -3.98 -34.56
N ASN A 118 7.07 -3.93 -33.63
CA ASN A 118 8.14 -2.93 -33.59
C ASN A 118 7.62 -1.47 -33.53
N ILE A 119 6.40 -1.25 -33.01
CA ILE A 119 5.73 0.06 -33.02
C ILE A 119 6.33 1.06 -32.03
N LEU A 120 6.98 0.55 -30.98
CA LEU A 120 7.65 1.37 -29.95
C LEU A 120 9.11 1.69 -30.31
N ASN A 121 9.64 1.12 -31.39
CA ASN A 121 11.01 1.42 -31.82
C ASN A 121 11.04 2.80 -32.49
N ARG A 122 11.54 3.77 -31.74
CA ARG A 122 11.81 5.12 -32.24
C ARG A 122 12.81 5.02 -33.40
N ARG A 123 12.45 5.53 -34.58
CA ARG A 123 13.42 5.65 -35.68
C ARG A 123 14.60 6.45 -35.16
N ARG A 124 15.80 5.86 -35.15
CA ARG A 124 17.02 6.63 -34.94
C ARG A 124 17.03 7.70 -36.04
N PRO A 125 17.13 9.00 -35.73
CA PRO A 125 17.40 9.99 -36.76
C PRO A 125 18.71 9.56 -37.42
N ASN A 126 18.65 9.31 -38.74
CA ASN A 126 19.82 8.93 -39.52
C ASN A 126 20.90 9.98 -39.24
N LYS A 127 21.99 9.57 -38.60
CA LYS A 127 23.18 10.39 -38.55
C LYS A 127 23.67 10.47 -40.00
N PRO A 128 23.83 11.66 -40.61
CA PRO A 128 24.41 11.74 -41.93
C PRO A 128 25.82 11.18 -41.85
N ASP A 129 26.05 10.07 -42.56
CA ASP A 129 27.37 9.49 -42.73
C ASP A 129 28.17 10.43 -43.65
N GLY A 130 29.20 11.06 -43.07
CA GLY A 130 30.26 11.75 -43.80
C GLY A 130 30.20 13.27 -43.74
N GLU A 131 31.10 13.87 -42.94
CA GLU A 131 32.22 14.67 -43.41
C GLU A 131 33.45 14.37 -42.54
#